data_AF-A0A7I8DDK2-F1
#
_entry.id   AF-A0A7I8DDK2-F1
#
_cell.length_a   1.000
_cell.length_b   1.000
_cell.length_c   1.000
_cell.angle_alpha   90.00
_cell.angle_beta   90.00
_cell.angle_gamma   90.00
#
_symmetry.space_group_name_H-M   'P 1'
#
loop_
_entity.id
_entity.type
_entity.pdbx_description
1 polymer ?
#
loop_
_entity_poly.entity_id
_entity_poly.type
_entity_poly.pdbx_seq_one_letter_code
_entity_poly.pdbx_strand_id
1 'polypeptide(L)'
;MASKTLVVEELQIITATGRSPDDALQENPVAITFREGCTYRRVLERWATGRGFTLLKTMECASIDTILQLVAGGLEISMMPKAIIEQSKWSHQLAAHPVDDNKGLVTTHAVWRHAAHLPRPLSALLAQLSE
;
A
#
# COMPACT_ATOMS: atom_id res chain seq x y z
N MET A 1 19.65 7.70 13.27
CA MET A 1 18.21 7.59 13.64
C MET A 1 18.02 6.28 14.40
N ALA A 2 17.04 6.22 15.30
CA ALA A 2 16.63 4.98 15.95
C ALA A 2 15.23 4.60 15.45
N SER A 3 14.92 3.30 15.42
CA SER A 3 13.63 2.80 14.98
C SER A 3 13.24 1.52 15.73
N LYS A 4 11.94 1.23 15.72
CA LYS A 4 11.33 0.00 16.24
C LYS A 4 10.26 -0.46 15.25
N THR A 5 10.24 -1.75 14.93
CA THR A 5 9.17 -2.34 14.12
C THR A 5 7.85 -2.30 14.90
N LEU A 6 6.79 -1.82 14.27
CA LEU A 6 5.45 -1.81 14.83
C LEU A 6 4.62 -2.96 14.26
N VAL A 7 4.52 -3.02 12.94
CA VAL A 7 3.65 -3.97 12.26
C VAL A 7 4.26 -4.39 10.93
N VAL A 8 3.95 -5.63 10.52
CA VAL A 8 4.20 -6.12 9.17
C VAL A 8 2.86 -6.16 8.46
N GLU A 9 2.72 -5.36 7.42
CA GLU A 9 1.50 -5.24 6.62
C GLU A 9 1.61 -6.10 5.36
N GLU A 10 0.49 -6.75 5.01
CA GLU A 10 0.35 -7.46 3.74
C GLU A 10 -0.26 -6.50 2.70
N LEU A 11 0.54 -6.11 1.71
CA LEU A 11 0.05 -5.35 0.56
C LEU A 11 -0.63 -6.26 -0.45
N GLN A 12 -1.72 -5.76 -1.00
CA GLN A 12 -2.48 -6.41 -2.06
C GLN A 12 -2.69 -5.44 -3.22
N ILE A 13 -2.69 -5.97 -4.44
CA ILE A 13 -3.13 -5.23 -5.62
C ILE A 13 -4.64 -5.08 -5.50
N ILE A 14 -5.15 -3.89 -5.79
CA ILE A 14 -6.59 -3.65 -5.86
C ILE A 14 -7.02 -3.26 -7.26
N THR A 15 -8.15 -3.82 -7.66
CA THR A 15 -8.89 -3.54 -8.89
C THR A 15 -10.37 -3.39 -8.54
N ALA A 16 -11.21 -2.95 -9.49
CA ALA A 16 -12.65 -3.13 -9.33
C ALA A 16 -13.04 -4.62 -9.26
N THR A 17 -14.14 -4.90 -8.57
CA THR A 17 -14.71 -6.26 -8.46
C THR A 17 -14.91 -6.89 -9.84
N GLY A 18 -14.54 -8.17 -9.97
CA GLY A 18 -14.69 -8.94 -11.22
C GLY A 18 -13.58 -8.71 -12.25
N ARG A 19 -12.61 -7.83 -11.97
CA ARG A 19 -11.44 -7.59 -12.82
C ARG A 19 -10.22 -8.28 -12.22
N SER A 20 -9.45 -9.00 -13.04
CA SER A 20 -8.16 -9.56 -12.63
C SER A 20 -7.05 -8.50 -12.78
N PRO A 21 -5.97 -8.58 -11.99
CA PRO A 21 -4.88 -7.61 -12.08
C PRO A 21 -4.05 -7.81 -13.35
N ASP A 22 -3.99 -9.03 -13.89
CA ASP A 22 -3.25 -9.31 -15.13
C ASP A 22 -4.02 -8.79 -16.36
N ASP A 23 -5.34 -8.93 -16.41
CA ASP A 23 -6.18 -8.31 -17.47
C ASP A 23 -6.06 -6.80 -17.40
N ALA A 24 -6.10 -6.24 -16.18
CA ALA A 24 -5.95 -4.80 -15.99
C ALA A 24 -4.62 -4.28 -16.55
N LEU A 25 -3.51 -5.00 -16.36
CA LEU A 25 -2.20 -4.65 -16.91
C LEU A 25 -2.19 -4.62 -18.45
N GLN A 26 -2.88 -5.58 -19.10
CA GLN A 26 -2.97 -5.63 -20.57
C GLN A 26 -3.70 -4.41 -21.15
N GLU A 27 -4.64 -3.84 -20.39
CA GLU A 27 -5.41 -2.65 -20.76
C GLU A 27 -4.65 -1.33 -20.53
N ASN A 28 -3.39 -1.40 -20.08
CA ASN A 28 -2.55 -0.24 -19.76
C ASN A 28 -3.25 0.74 -18.79
N PRO A 29 -3.47 0.31 -17.54
CA PRO A 29 -4.35 0.96 -16.58
C PRO A 29 -3.69 2.23 -16.04
N VAL A 30 -4.50 3.10 -15.43
CA VAL A 30 -3.95 4.21 -14.63
C VAL A 30 -3.65 3.68 -13.23
N ALA A 31 -2.38 3.73 -12.82
CA ALA A 31 -1.96 3.40 -11.47
C ALA A 31 -2.26 4.59 -10.54
N ILE A 32 -3.18 4.40 -9.60
CA ILE A 32 -3.58 5.41 -8.62
C ILE A 32 -2.76 5.20 -7.38
N THR A 33 -1.95 6.18 -7.00
CA THR A 33 -0.95 5.99 -5.94
C THR A 33 -0.70 7.29 -5.18
N PHE A 34 0.01 7.21 -4.06
CA PHE A 34 0.65 8.38 -3.48
C PHE A 34 1.87 8.80 -4.30
N ARG A 35 2.37 10.00 -3.97
CA ARG A 35 3.57 10.60 -4.54
C ARG A 35 4.81 9.70 -4.47
N GLU A 36 5.81 10.06 -5.26
CA GLU A 36 7.12 9.40 -5.25
C GLU A 36 7.72 9.29 -3.84
N GLY A 37 8.42 8.17 -3.58
CA GLY A 37 8.90 7.79 -2.24
C GLY A 37 7.91 6.95 -1.43
N CYS A 38 6.69 6.74 -1.93
CA CYS A 38 5.74 5.80 -1.34
C CYS A 38 6.19 4.35 -1.53
N THR A 39 6.28 3.59 -0.43
CA THR A 39 6.61 2.16 -0.47
C THR A 39 5.60 1.37 -1.31
N TYR A 40 4.30 1.69 -1.24
CA TYR A 40 3.26 0.93 -1.94
C TYR A 40 3.34 1.12 -3.45
N ARG A 41 3.61 2.35 -3.91
CA ARG A 41 3.92 2.65 -5.32
C ARG A 41 5.05 1.78 -5.85
N ARG A 42 6.16 1.76 -5.10
CA ARG A 42 7.36 1.01 -5.49
C ARG A 42 7.09 -0.50 -5.56
N VAL A 43 6.29 -1.04 -4.65
CA VAL A 43 5.92 -2.47 -4.69
C VAL A 43 5.00 -2.77 -5.87
N LEU A 44 4.03 -1.88 -6.17
CA LEU A 44 3.16 -1.99 -7.35
C LEU A 44 3.95 -1.96 -8.67
N GLU A 45 4.87 -1.01 -8.81
CA GLU A 45 5.74 -0.90 -9.99
C GLU A 45 6.61 -2.14 -10.16
N ARG A 46 7.20 -2.65 -9.06
CA ARG A 46 7.99 -3.89 -9.08
C ARG A 46 7.16 -5.10 -9.43
N TRP A 47 5.94 -5.19 -8.89
CA TRP A 47 5.01 -6.27 -9.21
C TRP A 47 4.64 -6.28 -10.70
N ALA A 48 4.31 -5.13 -11.27
CA ALA A 48 4.02 -5.00 -12.71
C ALA A 48 5.25 -5.32 -13.57
N THR A 49 6.43 -4.81 -13.18
CA THR A 49 7.70 -5.06 -13.89
C THR A 49 8.05 -6.54 -13.87
N GLY A 50 7.82 -7.23 -12.75
CA GLY A 50 8.02 -8.68 -12.64
C GLY A 50 7.12 -9.51 -13.57
N ARG A 51 6.03 -8.92 -14.07
CA ARG A 51 5.11 -9.50 -15.06
C ARG A 51 5.38 -9.04 -16.49
N GLY A 52 6.44 -8.26 -16.72
CA GLY A 52 6.81 -7.73 -18.04
C GLY A 52 6.08 -6.45 -18.43
N PHE A 53 5.36 -5.80 -17.50
CA PHE A 53 4.63 -4.57 -17.75
C PHE A 53 5.31 -3.36 -17.09
N THR A 54 5.21 -2.19 -17.71
CA THR A 54 5.57 -0.91 -17.11
C THR A 54 4.31 -0.07 -16.94
N LEU A 55 4.10 0.49 -15.75
CA LEU A 55 2.96 1.36 -15.47
C LEU A 55 3.22 2.75 -16.05
N LEU A 56 2.78 2.97 -17.30
CA LEU A 56 3.05 4.20 -18.05
C LEU A 56 2.17 5.39 -17.62
N LYS A 57 1.02 5.11 -16.99
CA LYS A 57 0.06 6.11 -16.54
C LYS A 57 -0.05 6.04 -15.02
N THR A 58 0.37 7.10 -14.35
CA THR A 58 0.22 7.24 -12.89
C THR A 58 -0.55 8.51 -12.57
N MET A 59 -1.49 8.41 -11.64
CA MET A 59 -2.17 9.56 -11.05
C MET A 59 -1.94 9.57 -9.55
N GLU A 60 -1.49 10.71 -9.04
CA GLU A 60 -1.20 10.89 -7.62
C GLU A 60 -2.45 11.37 -6.87
N CYS A 61 -2.71 10.78 -5.72
CA CYS A 61 -3.81 11.15 -4.84
C CYS A 61 -3.28 11.47 -3.44
N ALA A 62 -3.96 12.40 -2.75
CA ALA A 62 -3.59 12.83 -1.40
C ALA A 62 -4.27 12.01 -0.29
N SER A 63 -5.29 11.21 -0.62
CA SER A 63 -6.07 10.46 0.38
C SER A 63 -6.26 9.01 -0.05
N ILE A 64 -6.26 8.12 0.94
CA ILE A 64 -6.59 6.70 0.75
C ILE A 64 -8.00 6.54 0.19
N ASP A 65 -8.99 7.26 0.73
CA ASP A 65 -10.39 7.14 0.30
C ASP A 65 -10.56 7.47 -1.19
N THR A 66 -9.84 8.49 -1.69
CA THR A 66 -9.83 8.85 -3.11
C THR A 66 -9.22 7.75 -3.96
N ILE A 67 -8.11 7.14 -3.52
CA ILE A 67 -7.50 6.01 -4.22
C ILE A 67 -8.50 4.85 -4.35
N LEU A 68 -9.13 4.47 -3.22
CA LEU A 68 -10.06 3.35 -3.18
C LEU A 68 -11.32 3.61 -4.02
N GLN A 69 -11.85 4.83 -3.98
CA GLN A 69 -12.99 5.25 -4.79
C GLN A 69 -12.69 5.17 -6.29
N LEU A 70 -11.53 5.67 -6.72
CA LEU A 70 -11.15 5.66 -8.13
C LEU A 70 -10.95 4.23 -8.64
N VAL A 71 -10.29 3.37 -7.85
CA VAL A 71 -10.12 1.95 -8.22
C VAL A 71 -11.45 1.21 -8.30
N ALA A 72 -12.39 1.48 -7.39
CA ALA A 72 -13.74 0.95 -7.47
C ALA A 72 -14.49 1.40 -8.75
N GLY A 73 -14.04 2.48 -9.40
CA GLY A 73 -14.56 3.01 -10.65
C GLY A 73 -14.24 2.18 -11.92
N GLY A 74 -13.22 1.31 -11.89
CA GLY A 74 -13.09 0.22 -12.88
C GLY A 74 -11.78 0.12 -13.67
N LEU A 75 -11.21 1.23 -14.14
CA LEU A 75 -10.09 1.21 -15.09
C LEU A 75 -8.72 1.29 -14.41
N GLU A 76 -8.73 1.76 -13.19
CA GLU A 76 -7.60 2.04 -12.34
C GLU A 76 -7.08 0.78 -11.62
N ILE A 77 -5.81 0.79 -11.26
CA ILE A 77 -5.22 -0.18 -10.33
C ILE A 77 -4.49 0.56 -9.22
N SER A 78 -4.36 -0.09 -8.05
CA SER A 78 -3.52 0.42 -6.98
C SER A 78 -2.97 -0.70 -6.12
N MET A 79 -2.22 -0.33 -5.08
CA MET A 79 -1.74 -1.23 -4.06
C MET A 79 -1.97 -0.63 -2.68
N MET A 80 -2.50 -1.44 -1.77
CA MET A 80 -2.89 -0.99 -0.45
C MET A 80 -2.72 -2.13 0.57
N PRO A 81 -2.44 -1.81 1.86
CA PRO A 81 -2.50 -2.80 2.93
C PRO A 81 -3.88 -3.46 3.01
N LYS A 82 -3.90 -4.78 3.17
CA LYS A 82 -5.11 -5.59 3.34
C LYS A 82 -6.06 -5.03 4.40
N ALA A 83 -5.52 -4.66 5.56
CA ALA A 83 -6.30 -4.10 6.66
C ALA A 83 -7.08 -2.82 6.28
N ILE A 84 -6.50 -1.99 5.40
CA ILE A 84 -7.13 -0.75 4.93
C ILE A 84 -8.25 -1.06 3.93
N ILE A 85 -8.05 -2.07 3.07
CA ILE A 85 -9.05 -2.52 2.10
C ILE A 85 -10.27 -3.09 2.84
N GLU A 86 -10.05 -3.96 3.83
CA GLU A 86 -11.10 -4.61 4.61
C GLU A 86 -11.94 -3.62 5.43
N GLN A 87 -11.34 -2.53 5.92
CA GLN A 87 -12.03 -1.50 6.69
C GLN A 87 -12.71 -0.43 5.81
N SER A 88 -12.51 -0.47 4.50
CA SER A 88 -13.03 0.54 3.58
C SER A 88 -14.53 0.36 3.31
N LYS A 89 -15.25 1.48 3.17
CA LYS A 89 -16.62 1.51 2.65
C LYS A 89 -16.74 1.01 1.20
N TRP A 90 -15.62 0.94 0.48
CA TRP A 90 -15.54 0.47 -0.91
C TRP A 90 -15.22 -1.03 -1.02
N SER A 91 -15.02 -1.74 0.08
CA SER A 91 -14.55 -3.13 0.10
C SER A 91 -15.34 -4.08 -0.80
N HIS A 92 -16.67 -3.91 -0.91
CA HIS A 92 -17.52 -4.74 -1.78
C HIS A 92 -17.37 -4.45 -3.30
N GLN A 93 -16.80 -3.30 -3.65
CA GLN A 93 -16.56 -2.86 -5.04
C GLN A 93 -15.10 -3.06 -5.47
N LEU A 94 -14.26 -3.56 -4.56
CA LEU A 94 -12.85 -3.83 -4.80
C LEU A 94 -12.61 -5.34 -4.80
N ALA A 95 -11.82 -5.79 -5.77
CA ALA A 95 -11.14 -7.07 -5.69
C ALA A 95 -9.71 -6.84 -5.19
N ALA A 96 -9.30 -7.61 -4.19
CA ALA A 96 -7.97 -7.55 -3.60
C ALA A 96 -7.20 -8.82 -3.94
N HIS A 97 -6.00 -8.66 -4.49
CA HIS A 97 -5.18 -9.74 -5.04
C HIS A 97 -3.85 -9.81 -4.30
N PRO A 98 -3.50 -10.95 -3.69
CA PRO A 98 -2.24 -11.09 -2.98
C PRO A 98 -1.05 -10.97 -3.93
N VAL A 99 0.07 -10.46 -3.40
CA VAL A 99 1.35 -10.45 -4.11
C VAL A 99 2.09 -11.76 -3.84
N ASP A 100 2.63 -12.38 -4.89
CA ASP A 100 3.35 -13.65 -4.81
C ASP A 100 4.55 -13.63 -3.84
N ASP A 101 4.88 -14.79 -3.25
CA ASP A 101 6.11 -15.07 -2.49
C ASP A 101 6.46 -14.05 -1.38
N ASN A 102 5.47 -13.58 -0.60
CA ASN A 102 5.67 -12.57 0.44
C ASN A 102 6.25 -11.23 -0.07
N LYS A 103 6.30 -10.98 -1.39
CA LYS A 103 6.84 -9.73 -1.95
C LYS A 103 5.94 -8.52 -1.65
N GLY A 104 4.73 -8.77 -1.15
CA GLY A 104 3.81 -7.76 -0.63
C GLY A 104 3.99 -7.42 0.85
N LEU A 105 4.88 -8.09 1.60
CA LEU A 105 5.08 -7.77 3.01
C LEU A 105 5.91 -6.50 3.16
N VAL A 106 5.36 -5.52 3.89
CA VAL A 106 6.05 -4.26 4.21
C VAL A 106 6.07 -4.02 5.70
N THR A 107 7.23 -3.59 6.21
CA THR A 107 7.40 -3.32 7.64
C THR A 107 7.19 -1.84 7.91
N THR A 108 6.25 -1.54 8.80
CA THR A 108 6.01 -0.20 9.31
C THR A 108 6.75 -0.02 10.63
N HIS A 109 7.54 1.05 10.70
CA HIS A 109 8.42 1.35 11.83
C HIS A 109 8.02 2.66 12.52
N ALA A 110 8.08 2.66 13.85
CA ALA A 110 8.23 3.90 14.61
C ALA A 110 9.67 4.40 14.45
N VAL A 111 9.84 5.67 14.11
CA VAL A 111 11.16 6.28 13.91
C VAL A 111 11.31 7.53 14.78
N TRP A 112 12.49 7.70 15.36
CA TRP A 112 12.82 8.89 16.15
C TRP A 112 14.29 9.28 16.01
N ARG A 113 14.59 10.53 16.36
CA ARG A 113 15.97 10.99 16.40
C ARG A 113 16.71 10.28 17.54
N HIS A 114 17.88 9.75 17.24
CA HIS A 114 18.73 9.14 18.26
C HIS A 114 19.08 10.21 19.32
N ALA A 115 18.94 9.87 20.58
CA ALA A 115 19.22 10.75 21.71
C ALA A 115 19.96 9.98 22.79
N ALA A 116 20.79 10.67 23.57
CA ALA A 116 21.51 10.05 24.70
C ALA A 116 20.56 9.47 25.75
N HIS A 117 19.35 10.03 25.86
CA HIS A 117 18.30 9.59 26.78
C HIS A 117 16.96 9.61 26.05
N LEU A 118 16.15 8.57 26.23
CA LEU A 118 14.80 8.51 25.66
C LEU A 118 13.82 9.21 26.62
N PRO A 119 13.10 10.27 26.20
CA PRO A 119 12.14 10.95 27.07
C PRO A 119 11.04 9.97 27.52
N ARG A 120 10.63 10.05 28.79
CA ARG A 120 9.61 9.15 29.37
C ARG A 120 8.32 9.08 28.54
N PRO A 121 7.74 10.19 28.03
CA PRO A 121 6.54 10.11 27.20
C PRO A 121 6.75 9.29 25.91
N LEU A 122 7.91 9.44 25.26
CA LEU A 122 8.23 8.68 24.04
C LEU A 122 8.42 7.19 24.38
N SER A 123 9.11 6.89 25.48
CA SER A 123 9.28 5.50 25.93
C SER A 123 7.94 4.82 26.22
N ALA A 124 7.01 5.53 26.87
CA ALA A 124 5.69 5.01 27.19
C ALA A 124 4.87 4.77 25.91
N LEU A 125 4.86 5.72 24.97
CA LEU A 125 4.19 5.57 23.69
C LEU A 125 4.73 4.38 22.89
N LEU A 126 6.06 4.21 22.82
CA LEU A 126 6.69 3.09 22.10
C LEU A 126 6.44 1.73 22.75
N ALA A 127 6.11 1.69 24.05
CA ALA A 127 5.66 0.46 24.71
C ALA A 127 4.21 0.13 24.29
N GLN A 128 3.31 1.13 24.31
CA GLN A 128 1.90 0.97 23.93
C GLN A 128 1.69 0.60 22.46
N LEU A 129 2.52 1.12 21.55
CA LEU A 129 2.42 0.79 20.12
C LEU A 129 2.93 -0.62 19.77
N SER A 130 3.41 -1.38 20.76
CA SER A 130 3.95 -2.74 20.57
C SER A 130 3.12 -3.82 21.26
N GLU A 131 1.97 -3.43 21.81
CA GLU A 131 0.90 -4.30 22.29
C GLU A 131 -0.14 -4.51 21.19
#